data_AF-A0A1Q3AVU3-F1
#
_entry.id   AF-A0A1Q3AVU3-F1
#
_cell.length_a   1.000
_cell.length_b   1.000
_cell.length_c   1.000
_cell.angle_alpha   90.00
_cell.angle_beta   90.00
_cell.angle_gamma   90.00
#
_symmetry.space_group_name_H-M   'P 1'
#
loop_
_entity.id
_entity.type
_entity.pdbx_description
1 polymer ?
#
loop_
_entity_poly.entity_id
_entity_poly.type
_entity_poly.pdbx_seq_one_letter_code
_entity_poly.pdbx_strand_id
1 'polypeptide(L)'
;VTKFLNNITQRRNSTHLIKVVQGRDESLRNYPTRFNKESLTVKDLEPSFAMAALNSGLRNNSTFTFSLLKRPAVDVADLLRRAERYVNAEERWLPENRKHPGWAIRRRKGSIHEMLPRRRKRGGRGQT
;
A
#
# COMPACT_ATOMS: atom_id res chain seq x y z
N VAL A 1 -24.45 -45.90 -13.80
CA VAL A 1 -23.69 -45.06 -14.76
C VAL A 1 -22.89 -44.04 -13.97
N THR A 2 -21.57 -44.12 -14.08
CA THR A 2 -20.52 -43.40 -13.36
C THR A 2 -20.45 -41.92 -13.72
N LYS A 3 -20.18 -41.06 -12.74
CA LYS A 3 -19.61 -39.72 -12.97
C LYS A 3 -18.40 -39.54 -12.06
N PHE A 4 -17.25 -39.96 -12.56
CA PHE A 4 -15.96 -39.61 -11.98
C PHE A 4 -15.72 -38.12 -12.22
N LEU A 5 -15.66 -37.34 -11.14
CA LEU A 5 -15.20 -35.96 -11.18
C LEU A 5 -13.71 -35.99 -11.49
N ASN A 6 -13.39 -35.68 -12.73
CA ASN A 6 -12.02 -35.58 -13.23
C ASN A 6 -11.36 -34.35 -12.59
N ASN A 7 -10.97 -34.44 -11.31
CA ASN A 7 -10.09 -33.49 -10.65
C ASN A 7 -8.64 -33.75 -11.10
N ILE A 8 -8.43 -33.72 -12.42
CA ILE A 8 -7.10 -33.60 -12.97
C ILE A 8 -6.83 -32.11 -12.90
N THR A 9 -5.95 -31.69 -11.99
CA THR A 9 -5.45 -30.32 -11.88
C THR A 9 -5.11 -29.81 -13.28
N GLN A 10 -6.04 -29.07 -13.90
CA GLN A 10 -5.79 -28.51 -15.22
C GLN A 10 -4.66 -27.51 -15.05
N ARG A 11 -3.45 -27.89 -15.49
CA ARG A 11 -2.32 -26.95 -15.58
C ARG A 11 -2.81 -25.77 -16.39
N ARG A 12 -2.77 -24.59 -15.78
CA ARG A 12 -3.25 -23.37 -16.41
C ARG A 12 -2.21 -22.94 -17.46
N ASN A 13 -2.69 -22.39 -18.57
CA ASN A 13 -1.83 -21.79 -19.57
C ASN A 13 -1.43 -20.36 -19.14
N SER A 14 -0.41 -19.78 -19.78
CA SER A 14 0.12 -18.46 -19.41
C SER A 14 -0.94 -17.35 -19.46
N THR A 15 -1.92 -17.44 -20.36
CA THR A 15 -3.00 -16.46 -20.48
C THR A 15 -3.88 -16.36 -19.23
N HIS A 16 -3.85 -17.37 -18.36
CA HIS A 16 -4.48 -17.30 -17.04
C HIS A 16 -3.98 -16.10 -16.20
N LEU A 17 -2.68 -15.78 -16.29
CA LEU A 17 -2.08 -14.71 -15.49
C LEU A 17 -2.59 -13.31 -15.86
N ILE A 18 -3.11 -13.12 -17.08
CA ILE A 18 -3.72 -11.86 -17.52
C ILE A 18 -4.95 -11.51 -16.67
N LYS A 19 -5.62 -12.53 -16.11
CA LYS A 19 -6.79 -12.34 -15.24
C LYS A 19 -6.41 -12.01 -13.79
N VAL A 20 -5.13 -12.13 -13.44
CA VAL A 20 -4.64 -11.87 -12.08
C VAL A 20 -4.30 -10.38 -11.98
N VAL A 21 -5.33 -9.58 -11.74
CA VAL A 21 -5.23 -8.12 -11.58
C VAL A 21 -5.37 -7.72 -10.11
N GLN A 22 -4.68 -6.66 -9.70
CA GLN A 22 -4.71 -6.10 -8.36
C GLN A 22 -6.12 -5.64 -8.02
N GLY A 23 -6.70 -6.21 -6.96
CA GLY A 23 -8.04 -5.85 -6.50
C GLY A 23 -8.12 -4.40 -5.99
N ARG A 24 -9.33 -3.84 -5.96
CA ARG A 24 -9.56 -2.48 -5.42
C ARG A 24 -9.06 -2.33 -3.99
N ASP A 25 -9.25 -3.36 -3.15
CA ASP A 25 -8.88 -3.36 -1.73
C ASP A 25 -7.60 -4.17 -1.46
N GLU A 26 -6.92 -4.63 -2.53
CA GLU A 26 -5.69 -5.39 -2.40
C GLU A 26 -4.48 -4.45 -2.37
N SER A 27 -3.66 -4.60 -1.31
CA SER A 27 -2.43 -3.82 -1.17
C SER A 27 -1.40 -4.22 -2.21
N LEU A 28 -0.48 -3.30 -2.51
CA LEU A 28 0.67 -3.58 -3.37
C LEU A 28 1.58 -4.67 -2.79
N ARG A 29 1.51 -4.93 -1.48
CA ARG A 29 2.21 -6.03 -0.82
C ARG A 29 1.60 -7.39 -1.16
N ASN A 30 0.27 -7.48 -1.15
CA ASN A 30 -0.44 -8.75 -1.30
C ASN A 30 -0.54 -9.20 -2.76
N TYR A 31 -0.69 -8.23 -3.68
CA TYR A 31 -0.88 -8.54 -5.11
C TYR A 31 0.27 -9.35 -5.73
N PRO A 32 1.55 -8.95 -5.62
CA PRO A 32 2.65 -9.72 -6.20
C PRO A 32 2.78 -11.12 -5.57
N THR A 33 2.47 -11.27 -4.28
CA THR A 33 2.44 -12.58 -3.62
C THR A 33 1.35 -13.48 -4.20
N ARG A 34 0.15 -12.94 -4.46
CA ARG A 34 -0.94 -13.69 -5.11
C ARG A 34 -0.58 -14.04 -6.55
N PHE A 35 -0.05 -13.08 -7.31
CA PHE A 35 0.42 -13.32 -8.68
C PHE A 35 1.47 -14.43 -8.73
N ASN A 36 2.44 -14.41 -7.81
CA ASN A 36 3.48 -15.45 -7.75
C ASN A 36 2.91 -16.82 -7.40
N LYS A 37 1.87 -16.92 -6.56
CA LYS A 37 1.19 -18.20 -6.31
C LYS A 37 0.50 -18.74 -7.55
N GLU A 38 -0.17 -17.87 -8.32
CA GLU A 38 -0.83 -18.26 -9.57
C GLU A 38 0.19 -18.64 -10.66
N SER A 39 1.33 -17.94 -10.75
CA SER A 39 2.38 -18.23 -11.74
C SER A 39 3.00 -19.62 -11.57
N LEU A 40 3.12 -20.11 -10.34
CA LEU A 40 3.60 -21.47 -10.04
C LEU A 40 2.67 -22.58 -10.57
N THR A 41 1.41 -22.25 -10.89
CA THR A 41 0.44 -23.22 -11.45
C THR A 41 0.52 -23.34 -12.97
N VAL A 42 1.29 -22.45 -13.62
CA VAL A 42 1.44 -22.36 -15.08
C VAL A 42 2.67 -23.15 -15.54
N LYS A 43 2.50 -23.93 -16.60
CA LYS A 43 3.62 -24.65 -17.25
C LYS A 43 4.30 -23.75 -18.29
N ASP A 44 5.63 -23.87 -18.41
CA ASP A 44 6.44 -23.19 -19.44
C ASP A 44 6.20 -21.67 -19.47
N LEU A 45 6.10 -21.05 -18.29
CA LEU A 45 5.89 -19.61 -18.16
C LEU A 45 7.13 -18.84 -18.62
N GLU A 46 6.98 -18.10 -19.71
CA GLU A 46 8.03 -17.26 -20.26
C GLU A 46 8.24 -16.01 -19.37
N PRO A 47 9.48 -15.69 -18.95
CA PRO A 47 9.73 -14.59 -18.01
C PRO A 47 9.24 -13.21 -18.49
N SER A 48 9.35 -12.91 -19.79
CA SER A 48 8.87 -11.62 -20.31
C SER A 48 7.34 -11.54 -20.28
N PHE A 49 6.66 -12.67 -20.56
CA PHE A 49 5.22 -12.77 -20.42
C PHE A 49 4.78 -12.58 -18.95
N ALA A 50 5.47 -13.21 -18.00
CA ALA A 50 5.18 -13.05 -16.57
C ALA A 50 5.32 -11.59 -16.14
N MET A 51 6.37 -10.92 -16.60
CA MET A 51 6.61 -9.49 -16.35
C MET A 51 5.50 -8.61 -16.93
N ALA A 52 5.13 -8.85 -18.20
CA ALA A 52 4.07 -8.11 -18.86
C ALA A 52 2.72 -8.29 -18.16
N ALA A 53 2.37 -9.53 -17.81
CA ALA A 53 1.14 -9.85 -17.08
C ALA A 53 1.11 -9.18 -15.70
N LEU A 54 2.20 -9.29 -14.92
CA LEU A 54 2.32 -8.66 -13.60
C LEU A 54 2.17 -7.14 -13.68
N ASN A 55 2.84 -6.50 -14.64
CA ASN A 55 2.77 -5.05 -14.81
C ASN A 55 1.38 -4.60 -15.27
N SER A 56 0.77 -5.33 -16.21
CA SER A 56 -0.58 -5.04 -16.71
C SER A 56 -1.68 -5.23 -15.67
N GLY A 57 -1.44 -6.10 -14.68
CA GLY A 57 -2.38 -6.35 -13.60
C GLY A 57 -2.26 -5.37 -12.44
N LEU A 58 -1.27 -4.48 -12.40
CA LEU A 58 -1.18 -3.45 -11.35
C LEU A 58 -2.36 -2.47 -11.43
N ARG A 59 -2.78 -1.97 -10.27
CA ARG A 59 -3.89 -1.01 -10.21
C ARG A 59 -3.48 0.32 -10.83
N ASN A 60 -4.15 0.66 -11.94
CA ASN A 60 -4.03 1.95 -12.62
C ASN A 60 -4.25 3.14 -11.69
N ASN A 61 -3.66 4.28 -12.04
CA ASN A 61 -3.78 5.55 -11.30
C ASN A 61 -3.31 5.49 -9.85
N SER A 62 -2.47 4.51 -9.51
CA SER A 62 -1.73 4.53 -8.25
C SER A 62 -0.42 5.30 -8.44
N THR A 63 0.02 5.97 -7.38
CA THR A 63 1.37 6.55 -7.22
C THR A 63 2.48 5.58 -7.63
N PHE A 64 2.35 4.29 -7.31
CA PHE A 64 3.28 3.27 -7.76
C PHE A 64 3.26 3.10 -9.29
N THR A 65 2.10 2.93 -9.93
CA THR A 65 2.02 2.85 -11.40
C THR A 65 2.52 4.11 -12.10
N PHE A 66 2.29 5.30 -11.54
CA PHE A 66 2.88 6.54 -12.07
C PHE A 66 4.41 6.55 -11.96
N SER A 67 4.97 5.99 -10.89
CA SER A 67 6.43 5.87 -10.75
C SER A 67 7.04 4.94 -11.80
N LEU A 68 6.34 3.86 -12.15
CA LEU A 68 6.74 2.93 -13.21
C LEU A 68 6.63 3.56 -14.60
N LEU A 69 5.64 4.41 -14.83
CA LEU A 69 5.53 5.16 -16.08
C LEU A 69 6.71 6.12 -16.28
N LYS A 70 7.12 6.82 -15.22
CA LYS A 70 8.28 7.73 -15.26
C LYS A 70 9.61 7.00 -15.42
N ARG A 71 9.74 5.84 -14.77
CA ARG A 71 10.92 5.00 -14.83
C ARG A 71 10.48 3.53 -14.90
N PRO A 72 10.44 2.94 -16.09
CA PRO A 72 10.08 1.53 -16.25
C PRO A 72 10.97 0.62 -15.38
N ALA A 73 10.40 -0.51 -14.96
CA ALA A 73 11.18 -1.58 -14.34
C ALA A 73 11.90 -2.37 -15.43
N VAL A 74 13.14 -2.76 -15.16
CA VAL A 74 13.98 -3.49 -16.13
C VAL A 74 13.59 -4.96 -16.19
N ASP A 75 13.26 -5.53 -15.03
CA ASP A 75 12.86 -6.92 -14.86
C ASP A 75 11.90 -7.09 -13.67
N VAL A 76 11.45 -8.32 -13.45
CA VAL A 76 10.53 -8.66 -12.35
C VAL A 76 11.15 -8.37 -10.99
N ALA A 77 12.45 -8.63 -10.81
CA ALA A 77 13.12 -8.44 -9.52
C ALA A 77 13.19 -6.95 -9.14
N ASP A 78 13.49 -6.07 -10.10
CA ASP A 78 13.47 -4.62 -9.92
C ASP A 78 12.07 -4.12 -9.59
N LEU A 79 11.04 -4.63 -10.27
CA LEU A 79 9.64 -4.28 -9.98
C LEU A 79 9.27 -4.66 -8.53
N LEU A 80 9.57 -5.89 -8.12
CA LEU A 80 9.27 -6.37 -6.76
C LEU A 80 10.02 -5.57 -5.69
N ARG A 81 11.31 -5.30 -5.90
CA ARG A 81 12.13 -4.48 -4.99
C ARG A 81 11.58 -3.06 -4.87
N ARG A 82 11.14 -2.45 -5.98
CA ARG A 82 10.52 -1.12 -5.95
C ARG A 82 9.17 -1.15 -5.24
N ALA A 83 8.36 -2.17 -5.46
CA ALA A 83 7.08 -2.36 -4.78
C ALA A 83 7.28 -2.49 -3.26
N GLU A 84 8.26 -3.27 -2.81
CA GLU A 84 8.61 -3.40 -1.40
C GLU A 84 9.06 -2.06 -0.79
N ARG A 85 9.96 -1.33 -1.46
CA ARG A 85 10.37 0.02 -1.01
C ARG A 85 9.20 0.98 -0.93
N TYR A 86 8.26 0.90 -1.87
CA TYR A 86 7.07 1.72 -1.90
C TYR A 86 6.15 1.42 -0.71
N VAL A 87 5.86 0.13 -0.46
CA VAL A 87 5.07 -0.33 0.70
C VAL A 87 5.71 0.10 2.01
N ASN A 88 7.03 -0.09 2.17
CA ASN A 88 7.75 0.30 3.39
C ASN A 88 7.73 1.82 3.60
N ALA A 89 7.80 2.61 2.52
CA ALA A 89 7.67 4.05 2.61
C ALA A 89 6.24 4.43 3.02
N GLU A 90 5.21 3.88 2.38
CA GLU A 90 3.81 4.14 2.78
C GLU A 90 3.56 3.79 4.24
N GLU A 91 4.00 2.62 4.73
CA GLU A 91 3.85 2.21 6.12
C GLU A 91 4.57 3.16 7.11
N ARG A 92 5.70 3.73 6.71
CA ARG A 92 6.45 4.70 7.53
C ARG A 92 5.83 6.10 7.55
N TRP A 93 5.09 6.46 6.50
CA TRP A 93 4.40 7.76 6.38
C TRP A 93 2.92 7.70 6.78
N LEU A 94 2.34 6.51 6.97
CA LEU A 94 1.10 6.36 7.72
C LEU A 94 1.40 6.89 9.13
N PRO A 95 0.76 8.01 9.56
CA PRO A 95 1.03 8.54 10.87
C PRO A 95 0.77 7.44 11.90
N GLU A 96 1.61 7.41 12.92
CA GLU A 96 1.48 6.72 14.22
C GLU A 96 0.13 7.11 14.88
N ASN A 97 -0.97 6.86 14.21
CA ASN A 97 -2.32 7.30 14.54
C ASN A 97 -3.23 6.11 14.85
N ARG A 98 -2.65 4.91 14.85
CA ARG A 98 -3.30 3.70 15.35
C ARG A 98 -2.89 3.35 16.78
N LYS A 99 -1.89 4.02 17.38
CA LYS A 99 -1.45 3.76 18.76
C LYS A 99 -1.93 4.76 19.81
N HIS A 100 -2.55 5.87 19.42
CA HIS A 100 -3.15 6.81 20.38
C HIS A 100 -4.52 7.30 19.92
N PRO A 101 -5.63 6.62 20.30
CA PRO A 101 -6.99 7.13 20.07
C PRO A 101 -7.30 8.41 20.87
N GLY A 102 -6.36 8.93 21.67
CA GLY A 102 -6.59 10.01 22.64
C GLY A 102 -6.43 11.45 22.14
N TRP A 103 -5.93 11.72 20.92
CA TRP A 103 -5.76 13.10 20.44
C TRP A 103 -6.89 13.60 19.52
N ALA A 104 -7.85 12.74 19.18
CA ALA A 104 -8.97 13.10 18.31
C ALA A 104 -10.06 13.98 18.98
N ILE A 105 -9.85 14.47 20.20
CA ILE A 105 -10.76 15.41 20.86
C ILE A 105 -9.99 16.60 21.40
N ARG A 106 -9.86 17.65 20.58
CA ARG A 106 -10.07 19.07 20.94
C ARG A 106 -9.68 19.97 19.78
N ARG A 107 -10.49 19.95 18.73
CA ARG A 107 -10.53 21.04 17.76
C ARG A 107 -11.88 21.74 17.87
N ARG A 108 -12.03 22.66 18.83
CA ARG A 108 -12.87 23.86 18.68
C ARG A 108 -12.67 24.88 19.82
N LYS A 109 -12.39 26.10 19.37
CA LYS A 109 -12.49 27.43 20.03
C LYS A 109 -11.35 27.85 20.98
N GLY A 110 -10.60 28.83 20.52
CA GLY A 110 -9.68 29.65 21.32
C GLY A 110 -8.79 30.50 20.42
N SER A 111 -9.15 31.77 20.24
CA SER A 111 -8.49 32.74 19.37
C SER A 111 -7.03 33.03 19.74
N ILE A 112 -6.26 33.49 18.76
CA ILE A 112 -4.82 33.79 18.78
C ILE A 112 -4.50 35.06 19.61
N HIS A 113 -4.89 35.11 20.89
CA HIS A 113 -4.59 36.23 21.79
C HIS A 113 -4.07 35.79 23.17
N GLU A 114 -3.72 34.52 23.34
CA GLU A 114 -3.31 33.96 24.65
C GLU A 114 -1.82 33.54 24.69
N MET A 115 -0.98 34.15 23.85
CA MET A 115 0.48 33.95 23.83
C MET A 115 1.26 35.17 24.37
N LEU A 116 0.80 35.81 25.45
CA LEU A 116 1.65 36.74 26.19
C LEU A 116 1.79 36.29 27.66
N PRO A 117 3.01 36.15 28.18
CA PRO A 117 3.23 35.72 29.55
C PRO A 117 2.71 36.78 30.53
N ARG A 118 1.93 36.32 31.51
CA ARG A 118 1.37 37.14 32.59
C ARG A 118 2.48 37.87 33.35
N ARG A 119 2.50 39.20 33.23
CA ARG A 119 3.32 40.11 34.03
C ARG A 119 2.92 39.96 35.50
N ARG A 120 3.85 39.44 36.31
CA ARG A 120 3.70 39.21 37.75
C ARG A 120 3.65 40.57 38.48
N LYS A 121 2.47 41.04 38.91
CA LYS A 121 2.38 42.14 39.88
C LYS A 121 2.68 41.59 41.28
N ARG A 122 3.84 41.97 41.84
CA ARG A 122 4.08 41.90 43.28
C ARG A 122 3.16 42.93 43.96
N GLY A 123 2.39 42.47 44.93
CA GLY A 123 1.32 43.21 45.58
C GLY A 123 1.81 44.42 46.39
N GLY A 124 1.00 45.47 46.38
CA GLY A 124 1.05 46.54 47.36
C GLY A 124 0.49 46.03 48.69
N ARG A 125 1.26 46.20 49.75
CA ARG A 125 0.74 46.26 51.13
C ARG A 125 0.45 47.73 51.40
N GLY A 126 -0.82 48.08 51.54
CA GLY A 126 -1.23 49.26 52.30
C GLY A 126 -1.69 48.78 53.66
N GLN A 127 -1.13 49.32 54.73
CA GLN A 127 -1.84 49.54 55.99
C GLN A 127 -1.35 50.87 56.55
N THR A 128 -2.34 51.66 56.95
CA THR A 128 -2.31 52.87 57.79
C THR A 128 -1.49 52.71 59.05
#